data_AF-A0A523JL15-F1
#
_entry.id   AF-A0A523JL15-F1
#
_cell.length_a   1.000
_cell.length_b   1.000
_cell.length_c   1.000
_cell.angle_alpha   90.00
_cell.angle_beta   90.00
_cell.angle_gamma   90.00
#
_symmetry.space_group_name_H-M   'P 1'
#
loop_
_entity.id
_entity.type
_entity.pdbx_description
1 polymer ?
#
loop_
_entity_poly.entity_id
_entity_poly.type
_entity_poly.pdbx_seq_one_letter_code
_entity_poly.pdbx_strand_id
1 'polypeptide(L)'
;MKLTEFYLGEAGLTLVPIEHLSDTGMSKELAELLSQRRAWGAERIEFFDRAFALYWQRSSDLSRRTPTWPAPRRRNIALLAEPLSIRPHAQLLNTSTWTLYESDFDPELSHPEFAAYLLAHGDRMALTGEVSGAGVQSAAWWFERSDDECAAFSDAAARSLRPDAAAFKALAAAIPWLRQLRHETLRPLAQPGTHRAVPGTGLLVPRALEHEPPALAARWKEVANAALASYRTRWSATDADAVRSLSHWLVSDAPPLVITEANGGVLWDPERASELGALESQLELADAAALRAIRADLELIARHTRTFLAALVNPEALPAPAADNVAAGYTYLHPERRLLAYNLQEPGMERFQGPPLPYAHEMLGARSWHEWAHVADAAGWVPCSISEQGLAGLKASFAEAIEETIAEAPRAIRAAAAKDLLALAAERAPGETLTELLLKRMPDYRANLVARRFMNTSEAETYVRHNIRTLRPDYPAKQLWRMLIRYLYEFQYLGPALGLTTIPDPHAYFVHSTSFYQDFLASGVLDEKRFAKLSEAVARLCSCYEVDETRFRAV
;
A
#
# COMPACT_ATOMS: atom_id res chain seq x y z
N MET A 1 -9.64 3.08 -20.96
CA MET A 1 -9.73 4.10 -19.89
C MET A 1 -8.51 4.99 -19.98
N LYS A 2 -8.66 6.32 -19.90
CA LYS A 2 -7.50 7.23 -19.78
C LYS A 2 -7.07 7.29 -18.30
N LEU A 3 -5.78 7.44 -18.00
CA LEU A 3 -5.27 7.62 -16.64
C LEU A 3 -6.02 8.71 -15.84
N THR A 4 -6.46 9.76 -16.53
CA THR A 4 -7.27 10.83 -15.95
C THR A 4 -8.58 10.35 -15.32
N GLU A 5 -9.19 9.30 -15.86
CA GLU A 5 -10.41 8.69 -15.32
C GLU A 5 -10.11 7.88 -14.06
N PHE A 6 -8.92 7.27 -13.95
CA PHE A 6 -8.47 6.62 -12.72
C PHE A 6 -8.24 7.65 -11.59
N TYR A 7 -7.66 8.80 -11.91
CA TYR A 7 -7.34 9.83 -10.92
C TYR A 7 -8.57 10.54 -10.36
N LEU A 8 -9.60 10.70 -11.21
CA LEU A 8 -10.77 11.55 -10.95
C LEU A 8 -12.10 10.79 -11.03
N GLY A 9 -12.08 9.46 -11.14
CA GLY A 9 -13.27 8.63 -11.30
C GLY A 9 -14.05 8.42 -10.01
N GLU A 10 -13.35 8.42 -8.87
CA GLU A 10 -13.96 8.25 -7.55
C GLU A 10 -14.66 9.53 -7.10
N ALA A 11 -15.94 9.42 -6.77
CA ALA A 11 -16.74 10.55 -6.35
C ALA A 11 -16.24 11.09 -4.99
N GLY A 12 -15.96 12.40 -4.92
CA GLY A 12 -15.46 13.03 -3.70
C GLY A 12 -13.98 12.74 -3.40
N LEU A 13 -13.25 12.10 -4.31
CA LEU A 13 -11.80 11.91 -4.23
C LEU A 13 -11.09 12.51 -5.46
N THR A 14 -9.94 13.11 -5.20
CA THR A 14 -8.97 13.51 -6.21
C THR A 14 -7.64 12.83 -5.89
N LEU A 15 -7.16 11.98 -6.79
CA LEU A 15 -5.83 11.36 -6.67
C LEU A 15 -4.80 12.25 -7.38
N VAL A 16 -3.80 12.72 -6.64
CA VAL A 16 -2.56 13.28 -7.19
C VAL A 16 -1.55 12.13 -7.26
N PRO A 17 -1.31 11.54 -8.44
CA PRO A 17 -0.50 10.34 -8.56
C PRO A 17 1.00 10.67 -8.61
N ILE A 18 1.82 9.67 -8.30
CA ILE A 18 3.28 9.80 -8.11
C ILE A 18 4.01 10.37 -9.32
N GLU A 19 3.62 9.93 -10.52
CA GLU A 19 4.22 10.34 -11.79
C GLU A 19 4.05 11.85 -12.08
N HIS A 20 3.09 12.49 -11.42
CA HIS A 20 2.83 13.92 -11.53
C HIS A 20 3.44 14.71 -10.37
N LEU A 21 4.30 14.10 -9.54
CA LEU A 21 5.00 14.78 -8.45
C LEU A 21 6.51 14.89 -8.72
N SER A 22 7.08 16.04 -8.37
CA SER A 22 8.52 16.28 -8.28
C SER A 22 8.87 16.82 -6.89
N ASP A 23 10.14 17.13 -6.65
CA ASP A 23 10.59 17.78 -5.42
C ASP A 23 10.04 19.22 -5.24
N THR A 24 9.44 19.80 -6.28
CA THR A 24 8.89 21.16 -6.26
C THR A 24 7.37 21.23 -6.25
N GLY A 25 6.66 20.11 -6.37
CA GLY A 25 5.19 20.10 -6.45
C GLY A 25 4.64 19.23 -7.57
N MET A 26 3.43 19.57 -8.05
CA MET A 26 2.75 18.85 -9.10
C MET A 26 3.20 19.26 -10.51
N SER A 27 3.02 18.36 -11.48
CA SER A 27 3.31 18.66 -12.89
C SER A 27 2.28 19.63 -13.48
N LYS A 28 2.69 20.36 -14.53
CA LYS A 28 1.80 21.32 -15.23
C LYS A 28 0.58 20.64 -15.83
N GLU A 29 0.77 19.44 -16.38
CA GLU A 29 -0.28 18.65 -17.00
C GLU A 29 -1.37 18.28 -15.98
N LEU A 30 -0.98 17.93 -14.76
CA LEU A 30 -1.94 17.65 -13.70
C LEU A 30 -2.62 18.92 -13.19
N ALA A 31 -1.85 20.00 -13.00
CA ALA A 31 -2.40 21.31 -12.60
C ALA A 31 -3.50 21.77 -13.57
N GLU A 32 -3.25 21.70 -14.88
CA GLU A 32 -4.24 22.01 -15.93
C GLU A 32 -5.47 21.09 -15.85
N LEU A 33 -5.26 19.79 -15.65
CA LEU A 33 -6.35 18.83 -15.49
C LEU A 33 -7.24 19.16 -14.27
N LEU A 34 -6.63 19.47 -13.13
CA LEU A 34 -7.35 19.80 -11.89
C LEU A 34 -8.10 21.14 -12.01
N SER A 35 -7.51 22.15 -12.65
CA SER A 35 -8.22 23.39 -12.95
C SER A 35 -9.45 23.15 -13.83
N GLN A 36 -9.33 22.30 -14.85
CA GLN A 36 -10.44 22.03 -15.78
C GLN A 36 -11.53 21.12 -15.21
N ARG A 37 -11.16 20.11 -14.41
CA ARG A 37 -12.07 19.02 -13.99
C ARG A 37 -12.49 19.06 -12.52
N ARG A 38 -11.76 19.82 -11.69
CA ARG A 38 -11.99 19.94 -10.24
C ARG A 38 -12.07 21.39 -9.77
N ALA A 39 -12.05 22.36 -10.69
CA ALA A 39 -12.13 23.79 -10.40
C ALA A 39 -11.06 24.27 -9.39
N TRP A 40 -9.88 23.63 -9.40
CA TRP A 40 -8.76 24.11 -8.60
C TRP A 40 -8.23 25.44 -9.17
N GLY A 41 -8.32 26.50 -8.37
CA GLY A 41 -7.74 27.80 -8.69
C GLY A 41 -6.21 27.78 -8.63
N ALA A 42 -5.58 28.74 -9.29
CA ALA A 42 -4.11 28.87 -9.33
C ALA A 42 -3.49 28.98 -7.93
N GLU A 43 -4.14 29.71 -7.02
CA GLU A 43 -3.68 29.87 -5.63
C GLU A 43 -3.61 28.55 -4.88
N ARG A 44 -4.59 27.66 -5.09
CA ARG A 44 -4.64 26.33 -4.48
C ARG A 44 -3.53 25.42 -5.01
N ILE A 45 -3.26 25.49 -6.31
CA ILE A 45 -2.16 24.74 -6.95
C ILE A 45 -0.81 25.23 -6.41
N GLU A 46 -0.59 26.54 -6.36
CA GLU A 46 0.63 27.13 -5.79
C GLU A 46 0.79 26.77 -4.31
N PHE A 47 -0.31 26.79 -3.54
CA PHE A 47 -0.32 26.36 -2.15
C PHE A 47 0.15 24.91 -2.01
N PHE A 48 -0.40 24.01 -2.83
CA PHE A 48 -0.01 22.60 -2.84
C PHE A 48 1.48 22.45 -3.15
N ASP A 49 1.97 23.10 -4.20
CA ASP A 49 3.38 23.03 -4.62
C ASP A 49 4.31 23.50 -3.51
N ARG A 50 3.98 24.63 -2.87
CA ARG A 50 4.74 25.17 -1.74
C ARG A 50 4.76 24.19 -0.56
N ALA A 51 3.63 23.60 -0.20
CA ALA A 51 3.56 22.62 0.88
C ALA A 51 4.40 21.36 0.56
N PHE A 52 4.29 20.85 -0.66
CA PHE A 52 5.05 19.67 -1.08
C PHE A 52 6.56 19.94 -1.12
N ALA A 53 6.98 21.08 -1.68
CA ALA A 53 8.38 21.49 -1.71
C ALA A 53 8.97 21.65 -0.29
N LEU A 54 8.20 22.22 0.65
CA LEU A 54 8.60 22.31 2.06
C LEU A 54 8.78 20.93 2.70
N TYR A 55 7.83 20.01 2.45
CA TYR A 55 7.94 18.61 2.87
C TYR A 55 9.23 17.97 2.34
N TRP A 56 9.46 18.09 1.04
CA TRP A 56 10.59 17.44 0.36
C TRP A 56 11.93 17.99 0.86
N GLN A 57 12.06 19.31 0.88
CA GLN A 57 13.28 20.00 1.30
C GLN A 57 13.67 19.63 2.73
N ARG A 58 12.72 19.71 3.68
CA ARG A 58 13.00 19.47 5.10
C ARG A 58 13.24 18.00 5.40
N SER A 59 12.45 17.11 4.80
CA SER A 59 12.65 15.68 4.99
C SER A 59 13.98 15.21 4.42
N SER A 60 14.39 15.76 3.27
CA SER A 60 15.71 15.52 2.67
C SER A 60 16.84 16.02 3.56
N ASP A 61 16.70 17.21 4.16
CA ASP A 61 17.71 17.72 5.10
C ASP A 61 17.84 16.84 6.34
N LEU A 62 16.71 16.46 6.95
CA LEU A 62 16.69 15.61 8.13
C LEU A 62 17.27 14.22 7.82
N SER A 63 16.89 13.58 6.70
CA SER A 63 17.39 12.24 6.36
C SER A 63 18.89 12.20 6.08
N ARG A 64 19.48 13.30 5.58
CA ARG A 64 20.94 13.40 5.41
C ARG A 64 21.69 13.47 6.74
N ARG A 65 21.05 14.05 7.76
CA ARG A 65 21.65 14.31 9.08
C ARG A 65 21.32 13.23 10.11
N THR A 66 20.33 12.39 9.84
CA THR A 66 20.00 11.25 10.70
C THR A 66 19.35 10.06 9.97
N PRO A 67 19.77 8.82 10.25
CA PRO A 67 19.17 7.63 9.64
C PRO A 67 17.79 7.25 10.21
N THR A 68 17.38 7.87 11.32
CA THR A 68 16.07 7.64 11.97
C THR A 68 14.94 8.47 11.36
N TRP A 69 15.28 9.39 10.46
CA TRP A 69 14.34 10.11 9.62
C TRP A 69 14.32 9.47 8.22
N PRO A 70 13.16 8.99 7.74
CA PRO A 70 13.08 8.43 6.39
C PRO A 70 13.33 9.54 5.36
N ALA A 71 14.07 9.24 4.29
CA ALA A 71 14.16 10.16 3.17
C ALA A 71 12.77 10.38 2.55
N PRO A 72 12.49 11.57 2.01
CA PRO A 72 11.22 11.81 1.34
C PRO A 72 11.12 10.92 0.11
N ARG A 73 9.88 10.49 -0.17
CA ARG A 73 9.55 9.71 -1.35
C ARG A 73 8.30 10.28 -1.98
N ARG A 74 8.11 10.03 -3.27
CA ARG A 74 6.85 10.40 -3.93
C ARG A 74 5.82 9.36 -3.55
N ARG A 75 4.65 9.77 -3.09
CA ARG A 75 3.51 8.88 -2.86
C ARG A 75 2.29 9.46 -3.55
N ASN A 76 1.32 8.60 -3.85
CA ASN A 76 0.04 9.13 -4.32
C ASN A 76 -0.55 9.97 -3.19
N ILE A 77 -1.29 11.03 -3.52
CA ILE A 77 -2.00 11.85 -2.54
C ILE A 77 -3.47 11.77 -2.87
N ALA A 78 -4.23 11.06 -2.04
CA ALA A 78 -5.68 11.03 -2.11
C ALA A 78 -6.25 12.19 -1.31
N LEU A 79 -6.93 13.10 -2.00
CA LEU A 79 -7.57 14.27 -1.43
C LEU A 79 -9.07 14.03 -1.35
N LEU A 80 -9.57 13.93 -0.12
CA LEU A 80 -11.00 13.74 0.14
C LEU A 80 -11.70 15.09 0.22
N ALA A 81 -12.77 15.25 -0.54
CA ALA A 81 -13.58 16.46 -0.54
C ALA A 81 -14.29 16.67 0.80
N GLU A 82 -14.83 15.59 1.39
CA GLU A 82 -15.60 15.65 2.64
C GLU A 82 -14.94 14.87 3.79
N PRO A 83 -14.83 15.47 4.99
CA PRO A 83 -14.48 14.75 6.21
C PRO A 83 -15.42 13.57 6.49
N LEU A 84 -14.88 12.45 6.99
CA LEU A 84 -15.64 11.25 7.33
C LEU A 84 -16.38 10.59 6.15
N SER A 85 -16.09 10.99 4.90
CA SER A 85 -16.58 10.30 3.70
C SER A 85 -16.05 8.87 3.59
N ILE A 86 -14.86 8.62 4.14
CA ILE A 86 -14.28 7.30 4.33
C ILE A 86 -13.79 7.15 5.78
N ARG A 87 -13.44 5.93 6.17
CA ARG A 87 -12.90 5.63 7.49
C ARG A 87 -11.62 6.46 7.77
N PRO A 88 -11.55 7.22 8.89
CA PRO A 88 -10.35 7.96 9.25
C PRO A 88 -9.12 7.07 9.40
N HIS A 89 -7.96 7.59 8.98
CA HIS A 89 -6.65 6.91 9.03
C HIS A 89 -6.54 5.61 8.21
N ALA A 90 -7.51 5.32 7.34
CA ALA A 90 -7.41 4.22 6.39
C ALA A 90 -6.27 4.47 5.38
N GLN A 91 -5.58 3.39 5.00
CA GLN A 91 -4.51 3.40 4.02
C GLN A 91 -5.07 3.04 2.64
N LEU A 92 -5.13 4.02 1.73
CA LEU A 92 -5.60 3.80 0.37
C LEU A 92 -4.45 3.27 -0.50
N LEU A 93 -4.72 2.25 -1.32
CA LEU A 93 -3.68 1.55 -2.09
C LEU A 93 -2.50 1.13 -1.18
N ASN A 94 -2.82 0.59 0.00
CA ASN A 94 -1.84 0.18 1.01
C ASN A 94 -0.98 1.38 1.49
N THR A 95 0.30 1.18 1.80
CA THR A 95 1.23 2.23 2.25
C THR A 95 1.75 3.16 1.15
N SER A 96 1.16 3.11 -0.07
CA SER A 96 1.60 3.87 -1.24
C SER A 96 0.86 5.21 -1.45
N THR A 97 -0.13 5.53 -0.60
CA THR A 97 -0.91 6.77 -0.69
C THR A 97 -0.95 7.51 0.65
N TRP A 98 -0.85 8.82 0.61
CA TRP A 98 -1.25 9.70 1.72
C TRP A 98 -2.71 10.08 1.55
N THR A 99 -3.49 9.93 2.62
CA THR A 99 -4.87 10.41 2.65
C THR A 99 -4.93 11.75 3.36
N LEU A 100 -5.24 12.79 2.62
CA LEU A 100 -5.42 14.16 3.09
C LEU A 100 -6.82 14.65 2.72
N TYR A 101 -7.18 15.83 3.19
CA TYR A 101 -8.44 16.47 2.84
C TYR A 101 -8.19 17.63 1.90
N GLU A 102 -9.18 17.89 1.06
CA GLU A 102 -9.18 19.05 0.18
C GLU A 102 -8.95 20.36 0.96
N SER A 103 -9.52 20.49 2.16
CA SER A 103 -9.31 21.63 3.07
C SER A 103 -7.88 21.80 3.56
N ASP A 104 -7.04 20.76 3.50
CA ASP A 104 -5.64 20.87 3.91
C ASP A 104 -4.82 21.75 2.93
N PHE A 105 -5.35 21.97 1.73
CA PHE A 105 -4.77 22.81 0.68
C PHE A 105 -5.62 24.05 0.37
N ASP A 106 -6.58 24.37 1.23
CA ASP A 106 -7.36 25.60 1.13
C ASP A 106 -6.61 26.75 1.83
N PRO A 107 -6.26 27.85 1.11
CA PRO A 107 -5.55 28.99 1.67
C PRO A 107 -6.26 29.66 2.86
N GLU A 108 -7.59 29.59 2.94
CA GLU A 108 -8.35 30.19 4.05
C GLU A 108 -8.30 29.32 5.31
N LEU A 109 -8.28 28.00 5.13
CA LEU A 109 -8.40 27.02 6.22
C LEU A 109 -7.05 26.45 6.69
N SER A 110 -5.99 26.59 5.88
CA SER A 110 -4.71 25.91 6.09
C SER A 110 -3.51 26.85 5.93
N HIS A 111 -2.30 26.29 6.00
CA HIS A 111 -1.04 26.94 5.68
C HIS A 111 -0.05 25.90 5.11
N PRO A 112 0.87 26.26 4.18
CA PRO A 112 1.83 25.31 3.63
C PRO A 112 2.68 24.57 4.68
N GLU A 113 2.98 25.21 5.81
CA GLU A 113 3.64 24.59 6.97
C GLU A 113 2.85 23.41 7.56
N PHE A 114 1.54 23.57 7.66
CA PHE A 114 0.64 22.54 8.19
C PHE A 114 0.53 21.37 7.21
N ALA A 115 0.26 21.66 5.94
CA ALA A 115 0.18 20.64 4.91
C ALA A 115 1.51 19.87 4.71
N ALA A 116 2.66 20.56 4.75
CA ALA A 116 3.98 19.92 4.71
C ALA A 116 4.21 18.97 5.89
N TYR A 117 3.79 19.37 7.10
CA TYR A 117 3.85 18.51 8.27
C TYR A 117 2.92 17.29 8.13
N LEU A 118 1.71 17.45 7.57
CA LEU A 118 0.79 16.33 7.34
C LEU A 118 1.41 15.24 6.45
N LEU A 119 2.17 15.61 5.42
CA LEU A 119 2.89 14.67 4.56
C LEU A 119 3.98 13.91 5.35
N ALA A 120 4.83 14.62 6.10
CA ALA A 120 5.84 14.01 6.96
C ALA A 120 5.24 13.12 8.07
N HIS A 121 4.10 13.53 8.60
CA HIS A 121 3.33 12.76 9.57
C HIS A 121 2.77 11.47 8.96
N GLY A 122 2.20 11.56 7.75
CA GLY A 122 1.71 10.41 7.00
C GLY A 122 2.82 9.41 6.66
N ASP A 123 4.04 9.89 6.38
CA ASP A 123 5.21 9.02 6.23
C ASP A 123 5.48 8.20 7.50
N ARG A 124 5.43 8.85 8.67
CA ARG A 124 5.65 8.20 9.97
C ARG A 124 4.56 7.17 10.28
N MET A 125 3.29 7.51 10.03
CA MET A 125 2.17 6.60 10.21
C MET A 125 2.31 5.36 9.33
N ALA A 126 2.67 5.52 8.06
CA ALA A 126 2.84 4.40 7.15
C ALA A 126 4.05 3.51 7.51
N LEU A 127 5.11 4.11 8.07
CA LEU A 127 6.29 3.36 8.51
C LEU A 127 6.01 2.52 9.77
N THR A 128 5.19 3.03 10.68
CA THR A 128 4.98 2.44 12.01
C THR A 128 3.67 1.67 12.15
N GLY A 129 2.70 1.92 11.27
CA GLY A 129 1.34 1.43 11.42
C GLY A 129 0.58 2.08 12.59
N GLU A 130 1.11 3.15 13.19
CA GLU A 130 0.58 3.74 14.42
C GLU A 130 0.22 5.23 14.24
N VAL A 131 -0.95 5.63 14.74
CA VAL A 131 -1.41 7.03 14.75
C VAL A 131 -0.95 7.75 16.02
N SER A 132 -1.04 7.11 17.19
CA SER A 132 -0.85 7.77 18.50
C SER A 132 0.55 8.32 18.73
N GLY A 133 1.58 7.55 18.40
CA GLY A 133 2.97 7.96 18.59
C GLY A 133 3.50 8.93 17.52
N ALA A 134 2.83 9.08 16.38
CA ALA A 134 3.40 9.74 15.21
C ALA A 134 3.73 11.23 15.45
N GLY A 135 2.93 11.94 16.26
CA GLY A 135 3.21 13.33 16.65
C GLY A 135 4.55 13.50 17.38
N VAL A 136 4.82 12.63 18.37
CA VAL A 136 6.08 12.61 19.14
C VAL A 136 7.24 12.13 18.27
N GLN A 137 7.03 11.04 17.52
CA GLN A 137 8.09 10.42 16.72
C GLN A 137 8.58 11.33 15.58
N SER A 138 7.79 12.33 15.21
CA SER A 138 8.15 13.35 14.22
C SER A 138 8.70 14.65 14.85
N ALA A 139 9.06 14.65 16.14
CA ALA A 139 9.54 15.86 16.84
C ALA A 139 10.74 16.55 16.18
N ALA A 140 11.61 15.78 15.50
CA ALA A 140 12.77 16.31 14.78
C ALA A 140 12.39 17.36 13.72
N TRP A 141 11.16 17.31 13.19
CA TRP A 141 10.61 18.32 12.28
C TRP A 141 10.67 19.74 12.85
N TRP A 142 10.47 19.88 14.16
CA TRP A 142 10.32 21.16 14.86
C TRP A 142 11.61 21.77 15.36
N PHE A 143 12.70 20.98 15.43
CA PHE A 143 13.93 21.40 16.07
C PHE A 143 14.41 22.77 15.59
N GLU A 144 14.54 22.93 14.28
CA GLU A 144 15.13 24.12 13.67
C GLU A 144 14.07 25.05 13.06
N ARG A 145 12.80 24.90 13.48
CA ARG A 145 11.73 25.77 13.02
C ARG A 145 11.75 27.11 13.76
N SER A 146 11.54 28.18 13.00
CA SER A 146 11.38 29.52 13.56
C SER A 146 10.06 29.63 14.33
N ASP A 147 9.95 30.66 15.17
CA ASP A 147 8.72 30.90 15.91
C ASP A 147 7.56 31.24 14.95
N ASP A 148 7.84 31.94 13.84
CA ASP A 148 6.85 32.23 12.79
C ASP A 148 6.36 30.96 12.07
N GLU A 149 7.26 30.03 11.75
CA GLU A 149 6.90 28.72 11.16
C GLU A 149 6.01 27.91 12.12
N CYS A 150 6.35 27.94 13.42
CA CYS A 150 5.56 27.27 14.46
C CYS A 150 4.19 27.93 14.68
N ALA A 151 4.12 29.27 14.62
CA ALA A 151 2.89 30.03 14.72
C ALA A 151 1.97 29.74 13.52
N ALA A 152 2.52 29.75 12.30
CA ALA A 152 1.77 29.44 11.09
C ALA A 152 1.18 28.02 11.11
N PHE A 153 1.94 27.03 11.61
CA PHE A 153 1.41 25.69 11.86
C PHE A 153 0.26 25.72 12.88
N SER A 154 0.45 26.41 14.00
CA SER A 154 -0.53 26.46 15.09
C SER A 154 -1.84 27.12 14.66
N ASP A 155 -1.76 28.22 13.91
CA ASP A 155 -2.90 28.94 13.38
C ASP A 155 -3.69 28.10 12.38
N ALA A 156 -3.00 27.38 11.48
CA ALA A 156 -3.65 26.45 10.55
C ALA A 156 -4.28 25.24 11.29
N ALA A 157 -3.59 24.67 12.27
CA ALA A 157 -4.13 23.60 13.11
C ALA A 157 -5.40 24.05 13.86
N ALA A 158 -5.49 25.32 14.26
CA ALA A 158 -6.66 25.89 14.91
C ALA A 158 -7.88 25.97 13.97
N ARG A 159 -7.66 26.31 12.69
CA ARG A 159 -8.69 26.44 11.63
C ARG A 159 -9.06 25.12 10.94
N SER A 160 -8.22 24.09 11.07
CA SER A 160 -8.42 22.80 10.41
C SER A 160 -9.79 22.19 10.68
N LEU A 161 -10.46 21.73 9.60
CA LEU A 161 -11.76 21.05 9.63
C LEU A 161 -11.62 19.52 9.65
N ARG A 162 -10.41 19.00 9.79
CA ARG A 162 -10.16 17.55 9.78
C ARG A 162 -10.89 16.88 10.95
N PRO A 163 -11.33 15.61 10.81
CA PRO A 163 -11.89 14.85 11.92
C PRO A 163 -10.94 14.71 13.12
N ASP A 164 -9.64 14.74 12.88
CA ASP A 164 -8.56 14.63 13.85
C ASP A 164 -7.92 15.99 14.20
N ALA A 165 -8.54 17.12 13.85
CA ALA A 165 -7.98 18.46 14.08
C ALA A 165 -7.57 18.71 15.54
N ALA A 166 -8.31 18.15 16.50
CA ALA A 166 -7.97 18.27 17.93
C ALA A 166 -6.60 17.66 18.29
N ALA A 167 -6.13 16.65 17.54
CA ALA A 167 -4.80 16.06 17.73
C ALA A 167 -3.70 17.01 17.26
N PHE A 168 -3.93 17.72 16.16
CA PHE A 168 -3.00 18.73 15.65
C PHE A 168 -2.99 20.01 16.50
N LYS A 169 -4.13 20.40 17.10
CA LYS A 169 -4.16 21.47 18.12
C LYS A 169 -3.35 21.08 19.36
N ALA A 170 -3.45 19.82 19.80
CA ALA A 170 -2.63 19.32 20.90
C ALA A 170 -1.13 19.27 20.53
N LEU A 171 -0.81 18.92 19.29
CA LEU A 171 0.55 18.97 18.79
C LEU A 171 1.10 20.40 18.74
N ALA A 172 0.32 21.37 18.26
CA ALA A 172 0.69 22.78 18.25
C ALA A 172 1.04 23.28 19.66
N ALA A 173 0.21 22.94 20.65
CA ALA A 173 0.47 23.25 22.06
C ALA A 173 1.73 22.53 22.62
N ALA A 174 2.11 21.38 22.03
CA ALA A 174 3.28 20.61 22.43
C ALA A 174 4.59 21.07 21.78
N ILE A 175 4.55 21.86 20.69
CA ILE A 175 5.76 22.33 19.99
C ILE A 175 6.82 22.93 20.93
N PRO A 176 6.46 23.78 21.93
CA PRO A 176 7.45 24.37 22.83
C PRO A 176 8.31 23.35 23.58
N TRP A 177 7.75 22.22 24.05
CA TRP A 177 8.53 21.19 24.71
C TRP A 177 9.12 20.17 23.72
N LEU A 178 8.48 19.94 22.57
CA LEU A 178 9.06 19.10 21.50
C LEU A 178 10.39 19.68 21.00
N ARG A 179 10.51 21.02 20.93
CA ARG A 179 11.75 21.73 20.58
C ARG A 179 12.84 21.63 21.65
N GLN A 180 12.52 21.20 22.87
CA GLN A 180 13.48 20.98 23.95
C GLN A 180 14.04 19.55 23.96
N LEU A 181 13.45 18.63 23.18
CA LEU A 181 13.97 17.27 23.05
C LEU A 181 15.37 17.27 22.44
N ARG A 182 16.12 16.22 22.79
CA ARG A 182 17.46 15.96 22.26
C ARG A 182 17.38 14.85 21.23
N HIS A 183 18.46 14.67 20.47
CA HIS A 183 18.53 13.63 19.47
C HIS A 183 19.97 13.17 19.29
N GLU A 184 20.18 11.87 19.15
CA GLU A 184 21.49 11.22 19.09
C GLU A 184 22.46 11.89 18.09
N THR A 185 21.99 12.20 16.87
CA THR A 185 22.81 12.87 15.84
C THR A 185 22.47 14.37 15.63
N LEU A 186 21.20 14.76 15.66
CA LEU A 186 20.80 16.14 15.32
C LEU A 186 21.09 17.16 16.42
N ARG A 187 20.95 16.74 17.68
CA ARG A 187 21.11 17.56 18.89
C ARG A 187 21.74 16.72 20.00
N PRO A 188 23.00 16.26 19.81
CA PRO A 188 23.64 15.32 20.72
C PRO A 188 23.76 15.92 22.12
N LEU A 189 23.77 15.04 23.12
CA LEU A 189 24.01 15.45 24.50
C LEU A 189 25.47 15.87 24.67
N ALA A 190 25.70 17.06 25.24
CA ALA A 190 27.05 17.51 25.60
C ALA A 190 27.64 16.72 26.77
N GLN A 191 26.78 16.19 27.66
CA GLN A 191 27.17 15.34 28.78
C GLN A 191 26.15 14.21 28.96
N PRO A 192 26.57 13.01 29.43
CA PRO A 192 25.64 11.97 29.84
C PRO A 192 24.67 12.53 30.89
N GLY A 193 23.37 12.47 30.62
CA GLY A 193 22.33 12.93 31.53
C GLY A 193 21.17 11.95 31.57
N THR A 194 20.25 12.10 32.52
CA THR A 194 19.04 11.26 32.62
C THR A 194 18.06 11.64 31.50
N HIS A 195 18.20 10.99 30.34
CA HIS A 195 17.26 11.07 29.24
C HIS A 195 16.67 9.69 28.97
N ARG A 196 15.38 9.65 28.65
CA ARG A 196 14.71 8.45 28.17
C ARG A 196 14.71 8.44 26.64
N ALA A 197 15.21 7.38 26.02
CA ALA A 197 15.14 7.22 24.57
C ALA A 197 13.71 6.90 24.11
N VAL A 198 13.30 7.44 22.96
CA VAL A 198 12.12 6.99 22.22
C VAL A 198 12.59 5.99 21.16
N PRO A 199 12.23 4.69 21.27
CA PRO A 199 12.73 3.65 20.38
C PRO A 199 12.57 3.97 18.89
N GLY A 200 13.59 3.70 18.10
CA GLY A 200 13.55 3.82 16.64
C GLY A 200 13.55 5.24 16.07
N THR A 201 13.59 6.27 16.90
CA THR A 201 13.56 7.68 16.44
C THR A 201 14.86 8.44 16.67
N GLY A 202 15.75 7.93 17.53
CA GLY A 202 16.94 8.66 17.97
C GLY A 202 16.62 9.84 18.90
N LEU A 203 15.35 10.06 19.27
CA LEU A 203 14.91 11.11 20.17
C LEU A 203 15.22 10.74 21.62
N LEU A 204 15.66 11.74 22.38
CA LEU A 204 16.03 11.64 23.78
C LEU A 204 15.19 12.65 24.58
N VAL A 205 14.40 12.15 25.51
CA VAL A 205 13.46 12.93 26.32
C VAL A 205 14.13 13.29 27.65
N PRO A 206 14.33 14.59 27.97
CA PRO A 206 14.83 15.00 29.27
C PRO A 206 13.90 14.53 30.40
N ARG A 207 14.46 14.17 31.56
CA ARG A 207 13.68 13.69 32.72
C ARG A 207 12.52 14.61 33.11
N ALA A 208 12.71 15.92 33.04
CA ALA A 208 11.68 16.92 33.36
C ALA A 208 10.44 16.82 32.43
N LEU A 209 10.61 16.28 31.22
CA LEU A 209 9.58 16.17 30.18
C LEU A 209 9.10 14.73 29.97
N GLU A 210 9.50 13.77 30.81
CA GLU A 210 9.22 12.33 30.58
C GLU A 210 7.71 12.00 30.48
N HIS A 211 6.87 12.80 31.13
CA HIS A 211 5.40 12.66 31.13
C HIS A 211 4.73 13.24 29.88
N GLU A 212 5.40 14.12 29.14
CA GLU A 212 4.82 14.83 27.99
C GLU A 212 4.57 13.91 26.78
N PRO A 213 5.53 13.07 26.32
CA PRO A 213 5.28 12.14 25.23
C PRO A 213 4.10 11.18 25.44
N PRO A 214 3.97 10.45 26.57
CA PRO A 214 2.82 9.57 26.77
C PRO A 214 1.50 10.35 26.88
N ALA A 215 1.50 11.57 27.43
CA ALA A 215 0.30 12.41 27.47
C ALA A 215 -0.16 12.82 26.06
N LEU A 216 0.77 13.26 25.20
CA LEU A 216 0.45 13.59 23.81
C LEU A 216 -0.05 12.36 23.04
N ALA A 217 0.62 11.21 23.19
CA ALA A 217 0.20 9.97 22.54
C ALA A 217 -1.20 9.50 23.00
N ALA A 218 -1.50 9.63 24.30
CA ALA A 218 -2.83 9.33 24.85
C ALA A 218 -3.90 10.25 24.25
N ARG A 219 -3.60 11.56 24.12
CA ARG A 219 -4.51 12.52 23.51
C ARG A 219 -4.78 12.20 22.04
N TRP A 220 -3.75 11.83 21.29
CA TRP A 220 -3.91 11.41 19.89
C TRP A 220 -4.78 10.16 19.77
N LYS A 221 -4.58 9.16 20.64
CA LYS A 221 -5.42 7.96 20.69
C LYS A 221 -6.88 8.29 20.97
N GLU A 222 -7.15 9.18 21.94
CA GLU A 222 -8.49 9.65 22.26
C GLU A 222 -9.17 10.32 21.05
N VAL A 223 -8.46 11.24 20.37
CA VAL A 223 -8.98 11.94 19.19
C VAL A 223 -9.23 10.99 18.03
N ALA A 224 -8.30 10.05 17.75
CA ALA A 224 -8.48 9.05 16.70
C ALA A 224 -9.72 8.17 16.96
N ASN A 225 -9.91 7.73 18.22
CA ASN A 225 -11.11 6.98 18.62
C ASN A 225 -12.38 7.81 18.48
N ALA A 226 -12.35 9.11 18.82
CA ALA A 226 -13.49 10.00 18.64
C ALA A 226 -13.83 10.23 17.16
N ALA A 227 -12.83 10.36 16.29
CA ALA A 227 -13.02 10.45 14.84
C ALA A 227 -13.66 9.18 14.26
N LEU A 228 -13.18 7.99 14.69
CA LEU A 228 -13.79 6.69 14.36
C LEU A 228 -15.23 6.57 14.85
N ALA A 229 -15.53 7.01 16.08
CA ALA A 229 -16.88 7.02 16.61
C ALA A 229 -17.81 7.97 15.82
N SER A 230 -17.28 9.11 15.38
CA SER A 230 -18.01 10.09 14.57
C SER A 230 -18.30 9.54 13.17
N TYR A 231 -17.33 8.86 12.55
CA TYR A 231 -17.52 8.11 11.31
C TYR A 231 -18.64 7.06 11.44
N ARG A 232 -18.59 6.22 12.47
CA ARG A 232 -19.62 5.20 12.74
C ARG A 232 -20.99 5.80 12.93
N THR A 233 -21.07 6.92 13.65
CA THR A 233 -22.34 7.63 13.86
C THR A 233 -22.90 8.16 12.54
N ARG A 234 -22.05 8.77 11.69
CA ARG A 234 -22.45 9.29 10.37
C ARG A 234 -23.07 8.20 9.48
N TRP A 235 -22.56 6.98 9.55
CA TRP A 235 -22.98 5.89 8.67
C TRP A 235 -23.94 4.88 9.30
N SER A 236 -24.30 5.01 10.58
CA SER A 236 -25.07 4.04 11.39
C SER A 236 -26.48 3.63 10.91
N ALA A 237 -26.97 4.16 9.79
CA ALA A 237 -28.32 3.86 9.30
C ALA A 237 -28.41 2.39 8.84
N THR A 238 -29.33 1.62 9.43
CA THR A 238 -29.61 0.23 9.03
C THR A 238 -30.59 0.17 7.86
N ASP A 239 -30.53 -0.89 7.06
CA ASP A 239 -31.44 -1.11 5.94
C ASP A 239 -31.88 -2.59 5.86
N ALA A 240 -32.99 -2.90 6.52
CA ALA A 240 -33.54 -4.26 6.55
C ALA A 240 -34.06 -4.72 5.17
N ASP A 241 -34.46 -3.80 4.29
CA ASP A 241 -34.85 -4.12 2.92
C ASP A 241 -33.63 -4.52 2.09
N ALA A 242 -32.48 -3.89 2.31
CA ALA A 242 -31.22 -4.29 1.68
C ALA A 242 -30.78 -5.71 2.11
N VAL A 243 -30.90 -6.06 3.40
CA VAL A 243 -30.61 -7.43 3.87
C VAL A 243 -31.53 -8.45 3.20
N ARG A 244 -32.85 -8.18 3.15
CA ARG A 244 -33.81 -9.05 2.46
C ARG A 244 -33.50 -9.17 0.97
N SER A 245 -33.17 -8.06 0.32
CA SER A 245 -32.87 -8.05 -1.11
C SER A 245 -31.59 -8.82 -1.43
N LEU A 246 -30.55 -8.69 -0.61
CA LEU A 246 -29.31 -9.45 -0.77
C LEU A 246 -29.55 -10.94 -0.54
N SER A 247 -30.26 -11.30 0.52
CA SER A 247 -30.60 -12.69 0.85
C SER A 247 -31.46 -13.35 -0.24
N HIS A 248 -32.47 -12.63 -0.76
CA HIS A 248 -33.26 -13.10 -1.90
C HIS A 248 -32.38 -13.32 -3.13
N TRP A 249 -31.48 -12.40 -3.45
CA TRP A 249 -30.56 -12.55 -4.57
C TRP A 249 -29.67 -13.80 -4.40
N LEU A 250 -29.06 -13.99 -3.23
CA LEU A 250 -28.24 -15.17 -2.93
C LEU A 250 -28.99 -16.49 -3.14
N VAL A 251 -30.25 -16.57 -2.71
CA VAL A 251 -31.10 -17.77 -2.90
C VAL A 251 -31.47 -17.96 -4.36
N SER A 252 -31.86 -16.88 -5.04
CA SER A 252 -32.41 -16.96 -6.40
C SER A 252 -31.34 -17.16 -7.49
N ASP A 253 -30.17 -16.53 -7.33
CA ASP A 253 -29.08 -16.55 -8.31
C ASP A 253 -28.00 -17.58 -7.96
N ALA A 254 -27.91 -18.00 -6.69
CA ALA A 254 -26.88 -18.90 -6.16
C ALA A 254 -25.48 -18.61 -6.73
N PRO A 255 -24.94 -17.39 -6.51
CA PRO A 255 -23.68 -16.97 -7.11
C PRO A 255 -22.52 -17.91 -6.76
N PRO A 256 -21.58 -18.16 -7.69
CA PRO A 256 -20.51 -19.15 -7.50
C PRO A 256 -19.36 -18.60 -6.64
N LEU A 257 -19.64 -18.35 -5.38
CA LEU A 257 -18.70 -17.90 -4.35
C LEU A 257 -19.16 -18.44 -2.99
N VAL A 258 -18.31 -18.36 -1.98
CA VAL A 258 -18.70 -18.60 -0.57
C VAL A 258 -18.52 -17.32 0.24
N ILE A 259 -19.34 -17.14 1.28
CA ILE A 259 -19.20 -16.02 2.21
C ILE A 259 -18.67 -16.57 3.53
N THR A 260 -17.60 -15.97 4.05
CA THR A 260 -16.90 -16.47 5.24
C THR A 260 -16.77 -15.42 6.33
N GLU A 261 -16.52 -15.89 7.56
CA GLU A 261 -16.12 -15.07 8.71
C GLU A 261 -14.61 -15.08 8.93
N ALA A 262 -14.12 -14.35 9.96
CA ALA A 262 -12.69 -14.12 10.20
C ALA A 262 -11.83 -15.40 10.31
N ASN A 263 -12.42 -16.49 10.80
CA ASN A 263 -11.71 -17.77 11.02
C ASN A 263 -11.83 -18.73 9.82
N GLY A 264 -12.37 -18.27 8.69
CA GLY A 264 -12.66 -19.10 7.51
C GLY A 264 -13.95 -19.93 7.63
N GLY A 265 -14.72 -19.77 8.71
CA GLY A 265 -16.04 -20.39 8.86
C GLY A 265 -16.98 -19.92 7.75
N VAL A 266 -17.69 -20.86 7.12
CA VAL A 266 -18.62 -20.56 6.03
C VAL A 266 -19.94 -20.06 6.61
N LEU A 267 -20.31 -18.82 6.29
CA LEU A 267 -21.58 -18.19 6.65
C LEU A 267 -22.68 -18.45 5.63
N TRP A 268 -22.30 -18.61 4.35
CA TRP A 268 -23.21 -18.95 3.27
C TRP A 268 -22.51 -19.70 2.14
N ASP A 269 -23.22 -20.66 1.56
CA ASP A 269 -22.74 -21.57 0.53
C ASP A 269 -23.79 -21.73 -0.59
N PRO A 270 -23.40 -21.66 -1.88
CA PRO A 270 -24.34 -21.75 -3.00
C PRO A 270 -24.98 -23.13 -3.13
N GLU A 271 -24.35 -24.20 -2.62
CA GLU A 271 -24.97 -25.54 -2.60
C GLU A 271 -26.07 -25.67 -1.54
N ARG A 272 -26.06 -24.78 -0.55
CA ARG A 272 -27.06 -24.69 0.54
C ARG A 272 -27.67 -23.30 0.57
N ALA A 273 -28.01 -22.77 -0.61
CA ALA A 273 -28.33 -21.35 -0.78
C ALA A 273 -29.47 -20.82 0.12
N SER A 274 -30.40 -21.69 0.55
CA SER A 274 -31.50 -21.34 1.46
C SER A 274 -31.12 -21.24 2.93
N GLU A 275 -29.90 -21.64 3.33
CA GLU A 275 -29.41 -21.58 4.70
C GLU A 275 -28.75 -20.23 4.98
N LEU A 276 -29.57 -19.23 5.25
CA LEU A 276 -29.14 -17.84 5.40
C LEU A 276 -28.94 -17.37 6.84
N GLY A 277 -29.44 -18.11 7.84
CA GLY A 277 -29.60 -17.57 9.20
C GLY A 277 -28.31 -17.05 9.85
N ALA A 278 -27.18 -17.72 9.62
CA ALA A 278 -25.88 -17.26 10.12
C ALA A 278 -25.41 -15.98 9.41
N LEU A 279 -25.56 -15.91 8.09
CA LEU A 279 -25.23 -14.74 7.29
C LEU A 279 -26.14 -13.55 7.61
N GLU A 280 -27.46 -13.74 7.66
CA GLU A 280 -28.44 -12.68 7.97
C GLU A 280 -28.12 -12.02 9.32
N SER A 281 -27.80 -12.84 10.34
CA SER A 281 -27.40 -12.34 11.66
C SER A 281 -26.16 -11.44 11.61
N GLN A 282 -25.22 -11.70 10.68
CA GLN A 282 -24.05 -10.83 10.48
C GLN A 282 -24.42 -9.57 9.69
N LEU A 283 -25.22 -9.71 8.62
CA LEU A 283 -25.62 -8.59 7.77
C LEU A 283 -26.49 -7.56 8.51
N GLU A 284 -27.26 -7.97 9.52
CA GLU A 284 -28.00 -7.06 10.40
C GLU A 284 -27.10 -6.11 11.21
N LEU A 285 -25.80 -6.44 11.36
CA LEU A 285 -24.81 -5.57 12.00
C LEU A 285 -24.23 -4.51 11.04
N ALA A 286 -24.42 -4.68 9.73
CA ALA A 286 -23.93 -3.74 8.73
C ALA A 286 -24.86 -2.53 8.61
N ASP A 287 -24.27 -1.36 8.38
CA ASP A 287 -25.07 -0.24 7.91
C ASP A 287 -25.43 -0.32 6.43
N ALA A 288 -26.34 0.55 6.00
CA ALA A 288 -26.91 0.56 4.66
C ALA A 288 -25.85 0.82 3.57
N ALA A 289 -24.82 1.62 3.85
CA ALA A 289 -23.76 1.87 2.89
C ALA A 289 -22.87 0.64 2.71
N ALA A 290 -22.51 0.00 3.83
CA ALA A 290 -21.81 -1.28 3.86
C ALA A 290 -22.57 -2.39 3.15
N LEU A 291 -23.89 -2.54 3.38
CA LEU A 291 -24.71 -3.57 2.71
C LEU A 291 -24.74 -3.41 1.19
N ARG A 292 -24.86 -2.17 0.69
CA ARG A 292 -24.79 -1.90 -0.75
C ARG A 292 -23.42 -2.27 -1.33
N ALA A 293 -22.35 -1.98 -0.59
CA ALA A 293 -20.99 -2.32 -1.01
C ALA A 293 -20.74 -3.83 -1.01
N ILE A 294 -21.14 -4.54 0.05
CA ILE A 294 -21.08 -6.00 0.14
C ILE A 294 -21.81 -6.62 -1.05
N ARG A 295 -23.02 -6.16 -1.35
CA ARG A 295 -23.77 -6.67 -2.52
C ARG A 295 -22.99 -6.44 -3.82
N ALA A 296 -22.51 -5.23 -4.06
CA ALA A 296 -21.75 -4.91 -5.27
C ALA A 296 -20.49 -5.78 -5.41
N ASP A 297 -19.77 -5.99 -4.31
CA ASP A 297 -18.59 -6.85 -4.24
C ASP A 297 -18.93 -8.31 -4.58
N LEU A 298 -20.00 -8.86 -4.02
CA LEU A 298 -20.44 -10.23 -4.30
C LEU A 298 -20.88 -10.39 -5.77
N GLU A 299 -21.60 -9.41 -6.31
CA GLU A 299 -21.98 -9.38 -7.73
C GLU A 299 -20.74 -9.32 -8.64
N LEU A 300 -19.71 -8.55 -8.26
CA LEU A 300 -18.43 -8.48 -8.97
C LEU A 300 -17.73 -9.84 -9.01
N ILE A 301 -17.56 -10.49 -7.84
CA ILE A 301 -16.91 -11.81 -7.72
C ILE A 301 -17.68 -12.86 -8.52
N ALA A 302 -19.01 -12.86 -8.42
CA ALA A 302 -19.87 -13.79 -9.15
C ALA A 302 -19.72 -13.60 -10.67
N ARG A 303 -19.75 -12.35 -11.14
CA ARG A 303 -19.51 -12.01 -12.55
C ARG A 303 -18.14 -12.46 -13.01
N HIS A 304 -17.08 -12.16 -12.25
CA HIS A 304 -15.71 -12.53 -12.63
C HIS A 304 -15.53 -14.04 -12.68
N THR A 305 -16.04 -14.76 -11.68
CA THR A 305 -16.01 -16.22 -11.65
C THR A 305 -16.73 -16.82 -12.84
N ARG A 306 -17.95 -16.36 -13.16
CA ARG A 306 -18.70 -16.82 -14.34
C ARG A 306 -17.95 -16.55 -15.64
N THR A 307 -17.40 -15.34 -15.80
CA THR A 307 -16.63 -14.95 -16.99
C THR A 307 -15.36 -15.78 -17.14
N PHE A 308 -14.61 -15.99 -16.05
CA PHE A 308 -13.41 -16.81 -16.07
C PHE A 308 -13.73 -18.23 -16.54
N LEU A 309 -14.69 -18.89 -15.89
CA LEU A 309 -15.08 -20.26 -16.20
C LEU A 309 -15.67 -20.38 -17.63
N ALA A 310 -16.47 -19.42 -18.06
CA ALA A 310 -17.05 -19.40 -19.41
C ALA A 310 -15.99 -19.25 -20.52
N ALA A 311 -14.86 -18.61 -20.22
CA ALA A 311 -13.76 -18.44 -21.17
C ALA A 311 -12.95 -19.74 -21.38
N LEU A 312 -13.12 -20.77 -20.55
CA LEU A 312 -12.30 -21.99 -20.59
C LEU A 312 -12.86 -23.03 -21.56
N VAL A 313 -11.98 -23.75 -22.25
CA VAL A 313 -12.37 -24.91 -23.07
C VAL A 313 -12.94 -26.03 -22.20
N ASN A 314 -12.28 -26.33 -21.07
CA ASN A 314 -12.72 -27.34 -20.11
C ASN A 314 -12.52 -26.84 -18.66
N PRO A 315 -13.53 -26.19 -18.06
CA PRO A 315 -13.46 -25.72 -16.67
C PRO A 315 -13.21 -26.84 -15.65
N GLU A 316 -13.68 -28.05 -15.92
CA GLU A 316 -13.52 -29.20 -15.02
C GLU A 316 -12.08 -29.73 -14.96
N ALA A 317 -11.21 -29.32 -15.89
CA ALA A 317 -9.79 -29.64 -15.85
C ALA A 317 -9.00 -28.84 -14.81
N LEU A 318 -9.60 -27.82 -14.18
CA LEU A 318 -8.96 -27.06 -13.11
C LEU A 318 -8.80 -27.94 -11.86
N PRO A 319 -7.59 -27.99 -11.27
CA PRO A 319 -7.34 -28.77 -10.06
C PRO A 319 -8.05 -28.19 -8.84
N ALA A 320 -8.02 -28.94 -7.74
CA ALA A 320 -8.39 -28.41 -6.46
C ALA A 320 -7.42 -27.27 -6.04
N PRO A 321 -7.89 -26.29 -5.26
CA PRO A 321 -7.06 -25.29 -4.60
C PRO A 321 -5.86 -25.92 -3.86
N ALA A 322 -4.70 -25.27 -3.91
CA ALA A 322 -3.55 -25.70 -3.12
C ALA A 322 -3.78 -25.40 -1.63
N ALA A 323 -3.38 -26.32 -0.76
CA ALA A 323 -3.62 -26.21 0.69
C ALA A 323 -2.85 -25.08 1.38
N ASP A 324 -1.80 -24.56 0.75
CA ASP A 324 -0.96 -23.47 1.23
C ASP A 324 -1.35 -22.09 0.67
N ASN A 325 -2.44 -22.01 -0.10
CA ASN A 325 -3.00 -20.74 -0.53
C ASN A 325 -3.40 -19.89 0.68
N VAL A 326 -3.02 -18.61 0.65
CA VAL A 326 -3.28 -17.69 1.76
C VAL A 326 -4.76 -17.28 1.73
N ALA A 327 -5.50 -17.60 2.78
CA ALA A 327 -6.90 -17.23 2.95
C ALA A 327 -7.06 -15.77 3.45
N ALA A 328 -6.60 -14.79 2.67
CA ALA A 328 -6.68 -13.37 3.03
C ALA A 328 -6.64 -12.43 1.80
N GLY A 329 -7.02 -11.17 2.00
CA GLY A 329 -6.80 -10.08 1.04
C GLY A 329 -7.94 -9.87 0.04
N TYR A 330 -9.01 -9.21 0.50
CA TYR A 330 -10.26 -8.87 -0.23
C TYR A 330 -11.11 -10.09 -0.64
N THR A 331 -10.52 -11.04 -1.37
CA THR A 331 -11.09 -12.33 -1.74
C THR A 331 -9.95 -13.35 -1.83
N TYR A 332 -10.24 -14.62 -1.59
CA TYR A 332 -9.25 -15.70 -1.70
C TYR A 332 -9.91 -16.96 -2.28
N LEU A 333 -9.11 -17.89 -2.79
CA LEU A 333 -9.62 -19.20 -3.20
C LEU A 333 -9.92 -20.06 -1.96
N HIS A 334 -11.16 -20.53 -1.79
CA HIS A 334 -11.53 -21.36 -0.63
C HIS A 334 -10.74 -22.69 -0.66
N PRO A 335 -10.17 -23.17 0.46
CA PRO A 335 -9.25 -24.32 0.45
C PRO A 335 -9.91 -25.64 0.00
N GLU A 336 -11.19 -25.83 0.33
CA GLU A 336 -11.91 -27.08 0.05
C GLU A 336 -12.90 -26.96 -1.12
N ARG A 337 -13.30 -25.73 -1.42
CA ARG A 337 -14.35 -25.43 -2.39
C ARG A 337 -13.66 -24.75 -3.54
N ARG A 338 -13.83 -25.24 -4.77
CA ARG A 338 -13.28 -24.60 -5.98
C ARG A 338 -14.08 -23.33 -6.31
N LEU A 339 -14.14 -22.41 -5.36
CA LEU A 339 -14.92 -21.18 -5.33
C LEU A 339 -14.09 -20.09 -4.65
N LEU A 340 -14.35 -18.84 -5.00
CA LEU A 340 -13.79 -17.70 -4.29
C LEU A 340 -14.57 -17.45 -3.00
N ALA A 341 -13.86 -17.06 -1.95
CA ALA A 341 -14.40 -16.73 -0.64
C ALA A 341 -14.34 -15.22 -0.38
N TYR A 342 -15.46 -14.66 0.06
CA TYR A 342 -15.59 -13.28 0.51
C TYR A 342 -15.66 -13.23 2.04
N ASN A 343 -14.57 -12.81 2.69
CA ASN A 343 -14.51 -12.68 4.15
C ASN A 343 -15.20 -11.40 4.62
N LEU A 344 -16.34 -11.51 5.31
CA LEU A 344 -17.04 -10.33 5.84
C LEU A 344 -16.29 -9.63 6.97
N GLN A 345 -15.39 -10.33 7.65
CA GLN A 345 -14.66 -9.83 8.82
C GLN A 345 -13.16 -9.70 8.54
N GLU A 346 -12.76 -9.44 7.29
CA GLU A 346 -11.36 -9.24 6.91
C GLU A 346 -10.74 -8.10 7.75
N PRO A 347 -9.68 -8.37 8.52
CA PRO A 347 -9.02 -7.35 9.32
C PRO A 347 -8.55 -6.17 8.47
N GLY A 348 -8.89 -4.95 8.90
CA GLY A 348 -8.51 -3.72 8.21
C GLY A 348 -9.49 -3.22 7.15
N MET A 349 -10.44 -4.04 6.69
CA MET A 349 -11.46 -3.64 5.70
C MET A 349 -12.74 -3.05 6.33
N GLU A 350 -13.09 -3.47 7.55
CA GLU A 350 -14.29 -3.03 8.30
C GLU A 350 -15.59 -3.02 7.46
N ARG A 351 -15.89 -4.14 6.77
CA ARG A 351 -16.98 -4.24 5.77
C ARG A 351 -18.40 -4.00 6.28
N PHE A 352 -18.60 -3.91 7.58
CA PHE A 352 -19.90 -3.62 8.19
C PHE A 352 -20.16 -2.13 8.39
N GLN A 353 -19.17 -1.26 8.13
CA GLN A 353 -19.25 0.15 8.50
C GLN A 353 -18.86 1.10 7.37
N GLY A 354 -19.83 1.92 6.95
CA GLY A 354 -19.73 2.98 5.99
C GLY A 354 -19.44 2.50 4.56
N PRO A 355 -19.17 3.45 3.64
CA PRO A 355 -18.78 3.11 2.28
C PRO A 355 -17.41 2.43 2.24
N PRO A 356 -17.14 1.61 1.21
CA PRO A 356 -15.85 0.95 1.05
C PRO A 356 -14.76 2.00 0.82
N LEU A 357 -13.51 1.62 1.09
CA LEU A 357 -12.37 2.47 0.74
C LEU A 357 -12.33 2.65 -0.78
N PRO A 358 -12.00 3.86 -1.29
CA PRO A 358 -11.74 4.07 -2.71
C PRO A 358 -10.74 3.05 -3.24
N TYR A 359 -10.96 2.58 -4.47
CA TYR A 359 -10.20 1.51 -5.12
C TYR A 359 -10.32 0.10 -4.48
N ALA A 360 -11.08 -0.08 -3.40
CA ALA A 360 -11.27 -1.41 -2.80
C ALA A 360 -12.02 -2.37 -3.72
N HIS A 361 -13.01 -1.85 -4.47
CA HIS A 361 -13.82 -2.63 -5.40
C HIS A 361 -12.99 -3.10 -6.60
N GLU A 362 -12.18 -2.22 -7.17
CA GLU A 362 -11.21 -2.53 -8.23
C GLU A 362 -10.15 -3.52 -7.74
N MET A 363 -9.65 -3.35 -6.51
CA MET A 363 -8.69 -4.28 -5.92
C MET A 363 -9.32 -5.67 -5.73
N LEU A 364 -10.57 -5.74 -5.27
CA LEU A 364 -11.32 -6.98 -5.16
C LEU A 364 -11.49 -7.66 -6.53
N GLY A 365 -11.80 -6.89 -7.58
CA GLY A 365 -11.89 -7.37 -8.95
C GLY A 365 -10.57 -7.97 -9.43
N ALA A 366 -9.47 -7.23 -9.29
CA ALA A 366 -8.13 -7.69 -9.64
C ALA A 366 -7.73 -8.96 -8.87
N ARG A 367 -8.01 -9.02 -7.56
CA ARG A 367 -7.73 -10.22 -6.76
C ARG A 367 -8.57 -11.41 -7.18
N SER A 368 -9.84 -11.22 -7.52
CA SER A 368 -10.71 -12.30 -8.02
C SER A 368 -10.10 -12.99 -9.26
N TRP A 369 -9.56 -12.21 -10.20
CA TRP A 369 -8.86 -12.76 -11.36
C TRP A 369 -7.57 -13.47 -10.98
N HIS A 370 -6.80 -12.89 -10.07
CA HIS A 370 -5.53 -13.45 -9.59
C HIS A 370 -5.70 -14.81 -8.90
N GLU A 371 -6.70 -14.94 -8.03
CA GLU A 371 -6.98 -16.18 -7.31
C GLU A 371 -7.41 -17.31 -8.25
N TRP A 372 -8.26 -17.03 -9.23
CA TRP A 372 -8.58 -18.01 -10.29
C TRP A 372 -7.37 -18.38 -11.13
N ALA A 373 -6.52 -17.40 -11.42
CA ALA A 373 -5.30 -17.61 -12.19
C ALA A 373 -4.27 -18.48 -11.47
N HIS A 374 -4.24 -18.49 -10.13
CA HIS A 374 -3.43 -19.47 -9.38
C HIS A 374 -3.85 -20.91 -9.67
N VAL A 375 -5.16 -21.17 -9.81
CA VAL A 375 -5.66 -22.51 -10.17
C VAL A 375 -5.26 -22.88 -11.59
N ALA A 376 -5.32 -21.94 -12.52
CA ALA A 376 -4.84 -22.13 -13.89
C ALA A 376 -3.32 -22.41 -13.94
N ASP A 377 -2.52 -21.67 -13.16
CA ASP A 377 -1.08 -21.93 -13.05
C ASP A 377 -0.79 -23.32 -12.49
N ALA A 378 -1.50 -23.71 -11.41
CA ALA A 378 -1.40 -25.04 -10.83
C ALA A 378 -1.82 -26.16 -11.80
N ALA A 379 -2.71 -25.86 -12.76
CA ALA A 379 -3.09 -26.75 -13.85
C ALA A 379 -2.03 -26.85 -14.97
N GLY A 380 -0.90 -26.12 -14.86
CA GLY A 380 0.19 -26.10 -15.83
C GLY A 380 -0.08 -25.24 -17.06
N TRP A 381 -1.00 -24.27 -16.98
CA TRP A 381 -1.40 -23.45 -18.14
C TRP A 381 -0.41 -22.35 -18.49
N VAL A 382 0.64 -22.17 -17.69
CA VAL A 382 1.71 -21.21 -17.98
C VAL A 382 3.04 -21.96 -18.09
N PRO A 383 3.22 -22.81 -19.12
CA PRO A 383 4.43 -23.61 -19.28
C PRO A 383 5.67 -22.74 -19.49
N CYS A 384 6.83 -23.33 -19.19
CA CYS A 384 8.10 -22.75 -19.58
C CYS A 384 8.36 -23.04 -21.07
N SER A 385 8.60 -22.01 -21.87
CA SER A 385 8.80 -22.11 -23.33
C SER A 385 10.22 -22.49 -23.73
N ILE A 386 11.15 -22.58 -22.78
CA ILE A 386 12.55 -22.95 -23.01
C ILE A 386 12.90 -24.29 -22.37
N SER A 387 14.02 -24.89 -22.81
CA SER A 387 14.51 -26.16 -22.26
C SER A 387 14.96 -26.02 -20.80
N GLU A 388 14.99 -27.14 -20.07
CA GLU A 388 15.51 -27.19 -18.70
C GLU A 388 16.95 -26.66 -18.62
N GLN A 389 17.79 -26.97 -19.61
CA GLN A 389 19.17 -26.46 -19.70
C GLN A 389 19.20 -24.94 -19.91
N GLY A 390 18.31 -24.39 -20.74
CA GLY A 390 18.18 -22.96 -20.94
C GLY A 390 17.76 -22.25 -19.64
N LEU A 391 16.76 -22.79 -18.96
CA LEU A 391 16.27 -22.25 -17.69
C LEU A 391 17.36 -22.33 -16.60
N ALA A 392 18.08 -23.45 -16.51
CA ALA A 392 19.22 -23.58 -15.61
C ALA A 392 20.32 -22.54 -15.91
N GLY A 393 20.58 -22.25 -17.20
CA GLY A 393 21.50 -21.20 -17.62
C GLY A 393 21.07 -19.80 -17.17
N LEU A 394 19.78 -19.47 -17.28
CA LEU A 394 19.25 -18.19 -16.79
C LEU A 394 19.33 -18.07 -15.26
N LYS A 395 19.01 -19.15 -14.53
CA LYS A 395 19.15 -19.20 -13.07
C LYS A 395 20.59 -18.99 -12.63
N ALA A 396 21.54 -19.66 -13.28
CA ALA A 396 22.97 -19.52 -13.00
C ALA A 396 23.46 -18.09 -13.30
N SER A 397 23.07 -17.52 -14.44
CA SER A 397 23.45 -16.15 -14.81
C SER A 397 22.90 -15.11 -13.81
N PHE A 398 21.68 -15.30 -13.32
CA PHE A 398 21.12 -14.43 -12.28
C PHE A 398 21.85 -14.61 -10.94
N ALA A 399 22.14 -15.84 -10.53
CA ALA A 399 22.90 -16.12 -9.31
C ALA A 399 24.30 -15.46 -9.35
N GLU A 400 25.02 -15.58 -10.47
CA GLU A 400 26.32 -14.94 -10.68
C GLU A 400 26.22 -13.42 -10.58
N ALA A 401 25.23 -12.80 -11.23
CA ALA A 401 25.04 -11.35 -11.17
C ALA A 401 24.74 -10.86 -9.73
N ILE A 402 24.02 -11.66 -8.94
CA ILE A 402 23.78 -11.37 -7.53
C ILE A 402 25.07 -11.51 -6.72
N GLU A 403 25.89 -12.52 -6.97
CA GLU A 403 27.18 -12.70 -6.28
C GLU A 403 28.17 -11.56 -6.57
N GLU A 404 28.28 -11.15 -7.82
CA GLU A 404 29.04 -9.96 -8.21
C GLU A 404 28.56 -8.74 -7.43
N THR A 405 27.24 -8.52 -7.39
CA THR A 405 26.63 -7.38 -6.67
C THR A 405 26.95 -7.45 -5.17
N ILE A 406 26.86 -8.62 -4.55
CA ILE A 406 27.21 -8.82 -3.14
C ILE A 406 28.70 -8.55 -2.92
N ALA A 407 29.58 -9.05 -3.77
CA ALA A 407 31.03 -8.92 -3.63
C ALA A 407 31.50 -7.46 -3.75
N GLU A 408 30.86 -6.68 -4.62
CA GLU A 408 31.19 -5.28 -4.90
C GLU A 408 30.54 -4.28 -3.92
N ALA A 409 29.44 -4.66 -3.25
CA ALA A 409 28.78 -3.81 -2.26
C ALA A 409 29.72 -3.42 -1.09
N PRO A 410 29.53 -2.25 -0.44
CA PRO A 410 30.42 -1.77 0.61
C PRO A 410 30.69 -2.79 1.73
N ARG A 411 31.94 -2.91 2.18
CA ARG A 411 32.37 -3.90 3.21
C ARG A 411 31.49 -3.88 4.46
N ALA A 412 31.09 -2.70 4.93
CA ALA A 412 30.24 -2.54 6.10
C ALA A 412 28.86 -3.18 5.90
N ILE A 413 28.26 -3.03 4.72
CA ILE A 413 26.97 -3.62 4.36
C ILE A 413 27.08 -5.14 4.26
N ARG A 414 28.13 -5.64 3.60
CA ARG A 414 28.39 -7.09 3.51
C ARG A 414 28.51 -7.71 4.91
N ALA A 415 29.27 -7.08 5.80
CA ALA A 415 29.42 -7.54 7.18
C ALA A 415 28.10 -7.52 7.96
N ALA A 416 27.27 -6.49 7.78
CA ALA A 416 25.97 -6.37 8.46
C ALA A 416 24.96 -7.44 8.01
N ALA A 417 24.96 -7.79 6.72
CA ALA A 417 24.03 -8.77 6.14
C ALA A 417 24.56 -10.22 6.16
N ALA A 418 25.84 -10.44 6.48
CA ALA A 418 26.49 -11.76 6.41
C ALA A 418 25.76 -12.84 7.21
N LYS A 419 25.29 -12.52 8.42
CA LYS A 419 24.55 -13.49 9.26
C LYS A 419 23.24 -13.94 8.64
N ASP A 420 22.53 -13.04 7.96
CA ASP A 420 21.27 -13.40 7.29
C ASP A 420 21.52 -14.30 6.08
N LEU A 421 22.54 -13.97 5.27
CA LEU A 421 22.95 -14.82 4.14
C LEU A 421 23.40 -16.21 4.58
N LEU A 422 24.23 -16.30 5.63
CA LEU A 422 24.65 -17.59 6.19
C LEU A 422 23.47 -18.41 6.73
N ALA A 423 22.48 -17.77 7.34
CA ALA A 423 21.29 -18.46 7.83
C ALA A 423 20.38 -18.99 6.70
N LEU A 424 20.45 -18.39 5.51
CA LEU A 424 19.75 -18.87 4.32
C LEU A 424 20.52 -19.98 3.58
N ALA A 425 21.85 -19.88 3.57
CA ALA A 425 22.73 -20.74 2.80
C ALA A 425 22.82 -22.14 3.43
N ALA A 426 21.95 -23.06 2.99
CA ALA A 426 22.06 -24.48 3.28
C ALA A 426 23.18 -25.12 2.42
N GLU A 427 24.43 -24.74 2.68
CA GLU A 427 25.66 -25.16 1.94
C GLU A 427 25.76 -24.68 0.48
N ARG A 428 24.81 -23.85 0.03
CA ARG A 428 24.81 -23.23 -1.30
C ARG A 428 25.44 -21.85 -1.30
N ALA A 429 25.86 -21.40 -2.47
CA ALA A 429 26.35 -20.04 -2.62
C ALA A 429 25.21 -19.01 -2.39
N PRO A 430 25.51 -17.79 -1.91
CA PRO A 430 24.47 -16.78 -1.64
C PRO A 430 23.63 -16.43 -2.87
N GLY A 431 24.24 -16.36 -4.06
CA GLY A 431 23.53 -16.08 -5.31
C GLY A 431 22.48 -17.12 -5.62
N GLU A 432 22.85 -18.40 -5.56
CA GLU A 432 21.92 -19.53 -5.77
C GLU A 432 20.76 -19.49 -4.78
N THR A 433 21.06 -19.23 -3.50
CA THR A 433 20.05 -19.20 -2.45
C THR A 433 19.05 -18.06 -2.65
N LEU A 434 19.52 -16.88 -3.06
CA LEU A 434 18.67 -15.72 -3.36
C LEU A 434 17.87 -15.92 -4.65
N THR A 435 18.44 -16.59 -5.65
CA THR A 435 17.71 -17.02 -6.86
C THR A 435 16.55 -17.94 -6.49
N GLU A 436 16.74 -18.91 -5.60
CA GLU A 436 15.64 -19.77 -5.14
C GLU A 436 14.54 -19.01 -4.40
N LEU A 437 14.89 -17.97 -3.63
CA LEU A 437 13.90 -17.08 -3.02
C LEU A 437 13.08 -16.31 -4.06
N LEU A 438 13.71 -15.84 -5.14
CA LEU A 438 13.01 -15.25 -6.28
C LEU A 438 12.06 -16.26 -6.92
N LEU A 439 12.54 -17.47 -7.18
CA LEU A 439 11.79 -18.50 -7.89
C LEU A 439 10.54 -18.97 -7.14
N LYS A 440 10.56 -18.95 -5.80
CA LYS A 440 9.37 -19.18 -4.96
C LYS A 440 8.22 -18.20 -5.22
N ARG A 441 8.48 -17.06 -5.87
CA ARG A 441 7.47 -16.06 -6.27
C ARG A 441 7.04 -16.18 -7.73
N MET A 442 7.63 -17.07 -8.52
CA MET A 442 7.24 -17.26 -9.92
C MET A 442 5.80 -17.75 -10.09
N PRO A 443 5.21 -18.59 -9.21
CA PRO A 443 3.78 -18.91 -9.28
C PRO A 443 2.89 -17.66 -9.29
N ASP A 444 3.13 -16.69 -8.39
CA ASP A 444 2.40 -15.41 -8.35
C ASP A 444 2.56 -14.62 -9.67
N TYR A 445 3.75 -14.62 -10.27
CA TYR A 445 3.98 -13.96 -11.57
C TYR A 445 3.21 -14.64 -12.71
N ARG A 446 3.22 -15.98 -12.76
CA ARG A 446 2.49 -16.75 -13.77
C ARG A 446 0.98 -16.62 -13.61
N ALA A 447 0.48 -16.58 -12.38
CA ALA A 447 -0.91 -16.22 -12.11
C ALA A 447 -1.25 -14.82 -12.67
N ASN A 448 -0.38 -13.83 -12.48
CA ASN A 448 -0.60 -12.50 -13.08
C ASN A 448 -0.63 -12.52 -14.62
N LEU A 449 0.14 -13.38 -15.30
CA LEU A 449 0.09 -13.53 -16.76
C LEU A 449 -1.29 -14.01 -17.25
N VAL A 450 -1.96 -14.88 -16.50
CA VAL A 450 -3.33 -15.32 -16.82
C VAL A 450 -4.35 -14.27 -16.41
N ALA A 451 -4.24 -13.73 -15.19
CA ALA A 451 -5.20 -12.78 -14.63
C ALA A 451 -5.32 -11.49 -15.47
N ARG A 452 -4.19 -10.98 -16.00
CA ARG A 452 -4.18 -9.76 -16.82
C ARG A 452 -5.10 -9.82 -18.03
N ARG A 453 -5.38 -11.02 -18.56
CA ARG A 453 -6.30 -11.23 -19.70
C ARG A 453 -7.71 -10.73 -19.39
N PHE A 454 -8.09 -10.76 -18.12
CA PHE A 454 -9.43 -10.48 -17.65
C PHE A 454 -9.55 -9.14 -16.93
N MET A 455 -8.43 -8.61 -16.41
CA MET A 455 -8.43 -7.33 -15.71
C MET A 455 -8.81 -6.19 -16.65
N ASN A 456 -9.72 -5.33 -16.20
CA ASN A 456 -9.89 -4.03 -16.82
C ASN A 456 -8.75 -3.07 -16.42
N THR A 457 -8.64 -1.93 -17.10
CA THR A 457 -7.56 -0.96 -16.83
C THR A 457 -7.56 -0.45 -15.38
N SER A 458 -8.72 -0.24 -14.76
CA SER A 458 -8.82 0.28 -13.38
C SER A 458 -8.37 -0.76 -12.35
N GLU A 459 -8.76 -2.02 -12.55
CA GLU A 459 -8.30 -3.15 -11.75
C GLU A 459 -6.79 -3.32 -11.83
N ALA A 460 -6.23 -3.26 -13.04
CA ALA A 460 -4.79 -3.42 -13.27
C ALA A 460 -3.98 -2.27 -12.63
N GLU A 461 -4.41 -1.01 -12.82
CA GLU A 461 -3.80 0.16 -12.17
C GLU A 461 -3.85 0.07 -10.65
N THR A 462 -5.02 -0.27 -10.10
CA THR A 462 -5.21 -0.44 -8.66
C THR A 462 -4.27 -1.51 -8.12
N TYR A 463 -4.21 -2.66 -8.80
CA TYR A 463 -3.38 -3.79 -8.40
C TYR A 463 -1.89 -3.43 -8.35
N VAL A 464 -1.38 -2.76 -9.38
CA VAL A 464 0.03 -2.34 -9.45
C VAL A 464 0.35 -1.32 -8.37
N ARG A 465 -0.48 -0.27 -8.24
CA ARG A 465 -0.24 0.80 -7.27
C ARG A 465 -0.39 0.34 -5.82
N HIS A 466 -1.21 -0.67 -5.57
CA HIS A 466 -1.35 -1.31 -4.27
C HIS A 466 -0.13 -2.18 -3.91
N ASN A 467 0.43 -2.91 -4.87
CA ASN A 467 1.50 -3.86 -4.61
C ASN A 467 2.90 -3.24 -4.64
N ILE A 468 3.13 -2.18 -5.41
CA ILE A 468 4.43 -1.49 -5.45
C ILE A 468 4.49 -0.47 -4.34
N ARG A 469 5.25 -0.82 -3.29
CA ARG A 469 5.37 -0.04 -2.05
C ARG A 469 6.77 -0.16 -1.47
N THR A 470 7.05 0.61 -0.42
CA THR A 470 8.26 0.37 0.38
C THR A 470 8.14 -0.96 1.12
N LEU A 471 9.23 -1.73 1.09
CA LEU A 471 9.37 -3.02 1.77
C LEU A 471 10.12 -2.90 3.10
N ARG A 472 10.61 -1.70 3.44
CA ARG A 472 11.38 -1.46 4.66
C ARG A 472 10.68 -1.87 5.97
N PRO A 473 9.33 -1.77 6.11
CA PRO A 473 8.63 -2.31 7.28
C PRO A 473 8.74 -3.84 7.40
N ASP A 474 8.82 -4.56 6.28
CA ASP A 474 8.82 -6.03 6.24
C ASP A 474 10.24 -6.61 6.30
N TYR A 475 11.25 -5.83 5.90
CA TYR A 475 12.64 -6.26 5.83
C TYR A 475 13.54 -5.35 6.67
N PRO A 476 13.98 -5.80 7.86
CA PRO A 476 15.00 -5.11 8.63
C PRO A 476 16.30 -4.95 7.83
N ALA A 477 17.12 -3.95 8.15
CA ALA A 477 18.36 -3.64 7.41
C ALA A 477 19.33 -4.83 7.24
N LYS A 478 19.33 -5.79 8.18
CA LYS A 478 20.14 -7.03 8.09
C LYS A 478 19.67 -8.00 6.98
N GLN A 479 18.47 -7.84 6.46
CA GLN A 479 17.84 -8.66 5.40
C GLN A 479 17.84 -7.94 4.04
N LEU A 480 18.74 -6.97 3.85
CA LEU A 480 18.84 -6.13 2.65
C LEU A 480 18.79 -6.92 1.33
N TRP A 481 19.47 -8.06 1.26
CA TRP A 481 19.51 -8.88 0.05
C TRP A 481 18.18 -9.57 -0.27
N ARG A 482 17.43 -10.00 0.75
CA ARG A 482 16.07 -10.53 0.54
C ARG A 482 15.13 -9.43 0.06
N MET A 483 15.29 -8.22 0.60
CA MET A 483 14.55 -7.04 0.15
C MET A 483 14.86 -6.70 -1.31
N LEU A 484 16.12 -6.78 -1.74
CA LEU A 484 16.52 -6.60 -3.14
C LEU A 484 15.80 -7.59 -4.06
N ILE A 485 15.80 -8.88 -3.71
CA ILE A 485 15.13 -9.92 -4.50
C ILE A 485 13.63 -9.66 -4.60
N ARG A 486 12.99 -9.26 -3.49
CA ARG A 486 11.57 -8.92 -3.49
C ARG A 486 11.28 -7.68 -4.35
N TYR A 487 12.12 -6.66 -4.30
CA TYR A 487 12.02 -5.47 -5.14
C TYR A 487 12.20 -5.76 -6.64
N LEU A 488 13.20 -6.57 -7.01
CA LEU A 488 13.43 -6.98 -8.40
C LEU A 488 12.23 -7.76 -8.96
N TYR A 489 11.58 -8.56 -8.12
CA TYR A 489 10.34 -9.26 -8.47
C TYR A 489 9.16 -8.29 -8.65
N GLU A 490 8.90 -7.41 -7.67
CA GLU A 490 7.77 -6.46 -7.74
C GLU A 490 7.93 -5.46 -8.89
N PHE A 491 9.17 -5.11 -9.26
CA PHE A 491 9.44 -4.28 -10.44
C PHE A 491 8.88 -4.89 -11.73
N GLN A 492 8.77 -6.22 -11.83
CA GLN A 492 8.22 -6.88 -13.01
C GLN A 492 6.73 -6.58 -13.23
N TYR A 493 6.00 -6.13 -12.19
CA TYR A 493 4.61 -5.68 -12.34
C TYR A 493 4.48 -4.45 -13.25
N LEU A 494 5.54 -3.65 -13.36
CA LEU A 494 5.62 -2.51 -14.28
C LEU A 494 6.17 -2.88 -15.66
N GLY A 495 6.68 -4.10 -15.82
CA GLY A 495 7.28 -4.57 -17.06
C GLY A 495 6.24 -4.80 -18.16
N PRO A 496 6.64 -4.74 -19.44
CA PRO A 496 5.73 -4.92 -20.58
C PRO A 496 5.08 -6.31 -20.61
N ALA A 497 5.76 -7.32 -20.06
CA ALA A 497 5.27 -8.69 -20.01
C ALA A 497 4.00 -8.84 -19.16
N LEU A 498 3.85 -8.04 -18.11
CA LEU A 498 2.59 -7.98 -17.35
C LEU A 498 1.72 -6.83 -17.86
N GLY A 499 2.31 -5.69 -18.23
CA GLY A 499 1.59 -4.58 -18.87
C GLY A 499 0.39 -4.10 -18.06
N LEU A 500 0.42 -4.32 -16.75
CA LEU A 500 -0.71 -4.07 -15.84
C LEU A 500 -0.93 -2.58 -15.59
N THR A 501 -0.13 -1.72 -16.21
CA THR A 501 -0.19 -0.30 -15.97
C THR A 501 0.16 0.51 -17.22
N THR A 502 -0.34 1.73 -17.21
CA THR A 502 -0.14 2.82 -18.15
C THR A 502 0.87 3.85 -17.62
N ILE A 503 1.58 3.55 -16.52
CA ILE A 503 2.67 4.35 -15.96
C ILE A 503 3.73 4.63 -17.05
N PRO A 504 4.01 5.91 -17.39
CA PRO A 504 4.90 6.25 -18.51
C PRO A 504 6.37 5.88 -18.30
N ASP A 505 6.86 5.99 -17.05
CA ASP A 505 8.23 5.66 -16.68
C ASP A 505 8.23 4.70 -15.48
N PRO A 506 8.20 3.37 -15.74
CA PRO A 506 8.32 2.33 -14.73
C PRO A 506 9.50 2.50 -13.77
N HIS A 507 10.66 2.90 -14.30
CA HIS A 507 11.89 2.98 -13.53
C HIS A 507 11.79 4.12 -12.52
N ALA A 508 11.46 5.33 -12.99
CA ALA A 508 11.28 6.48 -12.12
C ALA A 508 10.14 6.26 -11.11
N TYR A 509 9.02 5.67 -11.54
CA TYR A 509 7.92 5.32 -10.63
C TYR A 509 8.42 4.43 -9.51
N PHE A 510 9.10 3.31 -9.82
CA PHE A 510 9.59 2.37 -8.82
C PHE A 510 10.62 2.99 -7.87
N VAL A 511 11.62 3.66 -8.41
CA VAL A 511 12.73 4.23 -7.63
C VAL A 511 12.24 5.34 -6.69
N HIS A 512 11.31 6.18 -7.13
CA HIS A 512 10.81 7.31 -6.34
C HIS A 512 9.61 6.98 -5.45
N SER A 513 8.83 5.95 -5.78
CA SER A 513 7.68 5.52 -4.96
C SER A 513 8.08 4.63 -3.79
N THR A 514 9.22 3.94 -3.87
CA THR A 514 9.70 3.01 -2.84
C THR A 514 10.86 3.62 -2.03
N SER A 515 11.50 2.82 -1.18
CA SER A 515 12.75 3.20 -0.52
C SER A 515 14.00 2.74 -1.29
N PHE A 516 13.83 2.21 -2.51
CA PHE A 516 14.89 1.57 -3.28
C PHE A 516 16.11 2.47 -3.50
N TYR A 517 15.89 3.74 -3.87
CA TYR A 517 17.00 4.68 -4.07
C TYR A 517 17.89 4.77 -2.84
N GLN A 518 17.32 4.92 -1.65
CA GLN A 518 18.10 5.09 -0.42
C GLN A 518 18.76 3.80 0.03
N ASP A 519 18.01 2.70 -0.03
CA ASP A 519 18.48 1.42 0.49
C ASP A 519 19.56 0.80 -0.42
N PHE A 520 19.54 1.10 -1.74
CA PHE A 520 20.44 0.46 -2.72
C PHE A 520 21.35 1.41 -3.50
N LEU A 521 20.82 2.49 -4.08
CA LEU A 521 21.58 3.36 -4.97
C LEU A 521 22.45 4.37 -4.19
N ALA A 522 21.83 5.13 -3.29
CA ALA A 522 22.52 6.13 -2.46
C ALA A 522 23.48 5.49 -1.44
N SER A 523 23.17 4.28 -0.96
CA SER A 523 24.03 3.50 -0.08
C SER A 523 25.23 2.85 -0.80
N GLY A 524 25.24 2.87 -2.14
CA GLY A 524 26.27 2.27 -2.97
C GLY A 524 26.24 0.75 -3.00
N VAL A 525 25.15 0.11 -2.57
CA VAL A 525 24.97 -1.37 -2.65
C VAL A 525 25.02 -1.83 -4.09
N LEU A 526 24.41 -1.07 -4.98
CA LEU A 526 24.47 -1.24 -6.43
C LEU A 526 24.30 0.12 -7.12
N ASP A 527 24.76 0.22 -8.37
CA ASP A 527 24.54 1.38 -9.22
C ASP A 527 23.42 1.12 -10.24
N GLU A 528 23.01 2.15 -10.98
CA GLU A 528 21.95 2.05 -11.99
C GLU A 528 22.24 0.96 -13.05
N LYS A 529 23.51 0.77 -13.41
CA LYS A 529 23.91 -0.25 -14.37
C LYS A 529 23.69 -1.67 -13.83
N ARG A 530 24.07 -1.93 -12.58
CA ARG A 530 23.80 -3.21 -11.91
C ARG A 530 22.31 -3.42 -11.68
N PHE A 531 21.56 -2.37 -11.32
CA PHE A 531 20.11 -2.46 -11.20
C PHE A 531 19.47 -2.88 -12.51
N ALA A 532 19.84 -2.25 -13.63
CA ALA A 532 19.36 -2.61 -14.95
C ALA A 532 19.73 -4.06 -15.31
N LYS A 533 20.98 -4.48 -15.08
CA LYS A 533 21.45 -5.87 -15.33
C LYS A 533 20.63 -6.89 -14.53
N LEU A 534 20.40 -6.65 -13.25
CA LEU A 534 19.62 -7.54 -12.39
C LEU A 534 18.14 -7.58 -12.79
N SER A 535 17.56 -6.42 -13.06
CA SER A 535 16.16 -6.30 -13.48
C SER A 535 15.91 -7.00 -14.82
N GLU A 536 16.83 -6.86 -15.78
CA GLU A 536 16.79 -7.57 -17.06
C GLU A 536 16.97 -9.08 -16.87
N ALA A 537 17.85 -9.52 -15.96
CA ALA A 537 18.00 -10.94 -15.65
C ALA A 537 16.71 -11.55 -15.08
N VAL A 538 16.02 -10.85 -14.17
CA VAL A 538 14.70 -11.27 -13.67
C VAL A 538 13.65 -11.23 -14.78
N ALA A 539 13.65 -10.20 -15.63
CA ALA A 539 12.74 -10.11 -16.77
C ALA A 539 12.91 -11.30 -17.73
N ARG A 540 14.15 -11.72 -18.00
CA ARG A 540 14.44 -12.92 -18.82
C ARG A 540 13.94 -14.21 -18.18
N LEU A 541 14.08 -14.37 -16.86
CA LEU A 541 13.48 -15.51 -16.14
C LEU A 541 11.95 -15.50 -16.29
N CYS A 542 11.35 -14.32 -16.17
CA CYS A 542 9.90 -14.12 -16.27
C CYS A 542 9.37 -14.34 -17.70
N SER A 543 10.12 -13.92 -18.73
CA SER A 543 9.72 -14.02 -20.13
C SER A 543 9.77 -15.45 -20.69
N CYS A 544 10.27 -16.41 -19.92
CA CYS A 544 10.27 -17.81 -20.30
C CYS A 544 8.91 -18.49 -20.08
N TYR A 545 7.94 -17.78 -19.53
CA TYR A 545 6.62 -18.31 -19.20
C TYR A 545 5.56 -17.64 -20.07
N GLU A 546 4.72 -18.45 -20.72
CA GLU A 546 3.68 -17.99 -21.63
C GLU A 546 2.37 -18.69 -21.31
N VAL A 547 1.25 -18.00 -21.50
CA VAL A 547 -0.09 -18.58 -21.30
C VAL A 547 -0.40 -19.54 -22.46
N ASP A 548 -0.80 -20.76 -22.14
CA ASP A 548 -1.32 -21.73 -23.11
C ASP A 548 -2.70 -21.28 -23.60
N GLU A 549 -2.72 -20.54 -24.71
CA GLU A 549 -3.94 -20.00 -25.32
C GLU A 549 -4.93 -21.10 -25.75
N THR A 550 -4.50 -22.36 -25.90
CA THR A 550 -5.40 -23.48 -26.24
C THR A 550 -6.37 -23.84 -25.12
N ARG A 551 -6.13 -23.35 -23.90
CA ARG A 551 -7.01 -23.54 -22.73
C ARG A 551 -8.21 -22.61 -22.74
N PHE A 552 -8.19 -21.56 -23.55
CA PHE A 552 -9.25 -20.58 -23.67
C PHE A 552 -10.03 -20.77 -24.96
N ARG A 553 -11.33 -20.49 -24.92
CA ARG A 553 -12.17 -20.44 -26.12
C ARG A 553 -11.73 -19.24 -26.96
N ALA A 554 -11.73 -19.40 -28.28
CA ALA A 554 -11.53 -18.29 -29.19
C ALA A 554 -12.58 -17.22 -28.90
N VAL A 555 -12.13 -15.98 -28.67
CA VAL A 555 -12.97 -14.80 -28.41
C VAL A 555 -13.39 -14.16 -29.72
#